data_AF-Q7P3I4-F1
#
_entry.id   AF-Q7P3I4-F1
#
_cell.length_a   1.000
_cell.length_b   1.000
_cell.length_c   1.000
_cell.angle_alpha   90.00
_cell.angle_beta   90.00
_cell.angle_gamma   90.00
#
_symmetry.space_group_name_H-M   'P 1'
#
loop_
_entity.id
_entity.type
_entity.pdbx_description
1 polymer ?
#
loop_
_entity_poly.entity_id
_entity_poly.type
_entity_poly.pdbx_seq_one_letter_code
_entity_poly.pdbx_strand_id
1 'polypeptide(L)'
;MKKIKMPDTFVIIFFVVIFASLLTYIVPVGKFEMQEVTYVTNTGAEKTRNVPVPGSFSYELDDKGNELKKGIKIFEPGGEVGVTNYVFEGLASGDKWGTAVGIVAFLLVVGGAFGIILKTGAVESGIYSMISKSKGSELVLIPVIFILFSLGGAVFGMGEEAIPFAMLVIPIVIDMGYDSITGILITYISTQIGFATSWMNPFSVAIAQGVSGIPVLSGAGFRIFMWLFFTAFGVIYTIFYARRVKRNPESSIAYKTDAYFRDNFKSEEQGNREFKLGHKLIILVLILGIAWVVYGVVKEGYYLPEIATQFVIMGLLAGIIGVVFKLNNMSVNDIATSFRKGAEDMVGAALVIGMAKGIVLILGGTSADTPTILNTILNYVASALSNMSAAFCAWV
;
A
#
# COMPACT_ATOMS: atom_id res chain seq x y z
N MET A 1 -13.35 29.35 10.47
CA MET A 1 -12.17 29.17 9.60
C MET A 1 -12.65 28.48 8.32
N LYS A 2 -12.42 29.05 7.12
CA LYS A 2 -12.71 28.33 5.86
C LYS A 2 -11.86 27.07 5.85
N LYS A 3 -12.48 25.89 5.83
CA LYS A 3 -11.77 24.62 5.65
C LYS A 3 -11.02 24.70 4.31
N ILE A 4 -9.70 24.75 4.36
CA ILE A 4 -8.87 24.52 3.18
C ILE A 4 -9.19 23.08 2.77
N LYS A 5 -9.92 22.92 1.67
CA LYS A 5 -10.11 21.59 1.07
C LYS A 5 -8.79 21.26 0.39
N MET A 6 -8.17 20.17 0.83
CA MET A 6 -7.02 19.63 0.10
C MET A 6 -7.46 19.29 -1.33
N PRO A 7 -6.68 19.66 -2.35
CA PRO A 7 -6.97 19.29 -3.72
C PRO A 7 -6.89 17.77 -3.90
N ASP A 8 -7.65 17.26 -4.86
CA ASP A 8 -7.59 15.85 -5.26
C ASP A 8 -6.18 15.48 -5.76
N THR A 9 -5.76 14.24 -5.56
CA THR A 9 -4.45 13.74 -6.00
C THR A 9 -4.19 13.98 -7.49
N PHE A 10 -5.22 13.87 -8.34
CA PHE A 10 -5.09 14.09 -9.79
C PHE A 10 -4.85 15.57 -10.10
N VAL A 11 -5.45 16.46 -9.33
CA VAL A 11 -5.23 17.92 -9.44
C VAL A 11 -3.79 18.25 -9.02
N ILE A 12 -3.28 17.64 -7.95
CA ILE A 12 -1.89 17.82 -7.52
C ILE A 12 -0.94 17.35 -8.64
N ILE A 13 -1.14 16.14 -9.15
CA ILE A 13 -0.32 15.57 -10.24
C ILE A 13 -0.35 16.44 -11.50
N PHE A 14 -1.50 17.02 -11.84
CA PHE A 14 -1.61 17.96 -12.96
C PHE A 14 -0.73 19.21 -12.78
N PHE A 15 -0.70 19.80 -11.58
CA PHE A 15 0.21 20.91 -11.32
C PHE A 15 1.67 20.48 -11.31
N VAL A 16 1.98 19.28 -10.81
CA VAL A 16 3.33 18.71 -10.86
C VAL A 16 3.79 18.50 -12.30
N VAL A 17 2.93 18.02 -13.21
CA VAL A 17 3.32 17.84 -14.62
C VAL A 17 3.57 19.17 -15.32
N ILE A 18 2.77 20.21 -15.02
CA ILE A 18 3.01 21.56 -15.54
C ILE A 18 4.36 22.08 -15.02
N PHE A 19 4.62 21.93 -13.72
CA PHE A 19 5.87 22.36 -13.12
C PHE A 19 7.08 21.63 -13.72
N ALA A 20 7.00 20.29 -13.85
CA ALA A 20 8.03 19.48 -14.50
C ALA A 20 8.26 19.92 -15.95
N SER A 21 7.19 20.24 -16.68
CA SER A 21 7.26 20.75 -18.05
C SER A 21 7.99 22.08 -18.13
N LEU A 22 7.72 23.02 -17.21
CA LEU A 22 8.42 24.30 -17.13
C LEU A 22 9.90 24.12 -16.80
N LEU A 23 10.24 23.18 -15.91
CA LEU A 23 11.64 22.89 -15.57
C LEU A 23 12.45 22.47 -16.80
N THR A 24 11.84 21.80 -17.78
CA THR A 24 12.54 21.37 -19.01
C THR A 24 13.12 22.51 -19.85
N TYR A 25 12.61 23.73 -19.67
CA TYR A 25 13.10 24.92 -20.36
C TYR A 25 14.16 25.69 -19.56
N ILE A 26 14.29 25.40 -18.27
CA ILE A 26 15.11 26.17 -17.34
C ILE A 26 16.36 25.39 -16.97
N VAL A 27 16.19 24.10 -16.64
CA VAL A 27 17.23 23.25 -16.06
C VAL A 27 17.96 22.49 -17.16
N PRO A 28 19.30 22.60 -17.24
CA PRO A 28 20.09 21.82 -18.19
C PRO A 28 20.10 20.34 -17.81
N VAL A 29 20.19 19.48 -18.82
CA VAL A 29 20.27 18.04 -18.62
C VAL A 29 21.69 17.60 -18.29
N GLY A 30 21.83 16.64 -17.40
CA GLY A 30 23.12 16.09 -17.00
C GLY A 30 23.10 14.57 -16.89
N LYS A 31 24.29 13.98 -16.80
CA LYS A 31 24.50 12.53 -16.69
C LYS A 31 25.66 12.23 -15.75
N PHE A 32 25.73 10.98 -15.32
CA PHE A 32 26.80 10.42 -14.52
C PHE A 32 27.52 9.33 -15.32
N GLU A 33 28.81 9.18 -15.07
CA GLU A 33 29.51 7.96 -15.46
C GLU A 33 29.06 6.81 -14.57
N MET A 34 28.88 5.63 -15.17
CA MET A 34 28.45 4.42 -14.49
C MET A 34 29.64 3.47 -14.33
N GLN A 35 29.70 2.81 -13.18
CA GLN A 35 30.64 1.71 -12.94
C GLN A 35 29.90 0.47 -12.44
N GLU A 36 30.40 -0.69 -12.82
CA GLU A 36 29.88 -1.96 -12.33
C GLU A 36 30.52 -2.28 -10.97
N VAL A 37 29.70 -2.49 -9.95
CA VAL A 37 30.15 -2.84 -8.60
C VAL A 37 29.64 -4.22 -8.25
N THR A 38 30.55 -5.12 -7.87
CA THR A 38 30.24 -6.45 -7.35
C THR A 38 29.97 -6.38 -5.86
N TYR A 39 28.84 -6.94 -5.44
CA TYR A 39 28.48 -7.10 -4.03
C TYR A 39 28.08 -8.55 -3.74
N VAL A 40 28.45 -9.03 -2.56
CA VAL A 40 28.08 -10.36 -2.10
C VAL A 40 26.73 -10.26 -1.38
N THR A 41 25.74 -11.02 -1.83
CA THR A 41 24.44 -11.09 -1.16
C THR A 41 24.55 -11.84 0.17
N ASN A 42 23.54 -11.71 1.03
CA ASN A 42 23.44 -12.47 2.28
C ASN A 42 23.44 -14.01 2.08
N THR A 43 23.29 -14.49 0.84
CA THR A 43 23.33 -15.90 0.46
C THR A 43 24.70 -16.34 -0.07
N GLY A 44 25.72 -15.46 -0.03
CA GLY A 44 27.07 -15.72 -0.54
C GLY A 44 27.20 -15.66 -2.07
N ALA A 45 26.16 -15.22 -2.78
CA ALA A 45 26.20 -15.10 -4.23
C ALA A 45 26.78 -13.72 -4.62
N GLU A 46 27.75 -13.71 -5.53
CA GLU A 46 28.22 -12.46 -6.14
C GLU A 46 27.17 -11.96 -7.14
N LYS A 47 26.72 -10.72 -6.92
CA LYS A 47 25.87 -9.99 -7.86
C LYS A 47 26.56 -8.70 -8.26
N THR A 48 26.36 -8.29 -9.49
CA THR A 48 26.86 -7.01 -9.98
C THR A 48 25.70 -6.02 -10.15
N ARG A 49 25.99 -4.73 -9.92
CA ARG A 49 25.05 -3.64 -10.19
C ARG A 49 25.81 -2.45 -10.79
N ASN A 50 25.23 -1.87 -11.83
CA ASN A 50 25.68 -0.58 -12.35
C ASN A 50 25.26 0.54 -11.41
N VAL A 51 26.22 1.31 -10.93
CA VAL A 51 25.99 2.46 -10.03
C VAL A 51 26.69 3.71 -10.57
N PRO A 52 26.14 4.91 -10.31
CA PRO A 52 26.81 6.16 -10.64
C PRO A 52 28.14 6.28 -9.89
N VAL A 53 29.19 6.72 -10.59
CA VAL A 53 30.47 7.08 -9.99
C VAL A 53 30.29 8.39 -9.21
N PRO A 54 30.59 8.44 -7.90
CA PRO A 54 30.46 9.67 -7.13
C PRO A 54 31.30 10.80 -7.71
N GLY A 55 30.67 11.97 -7.92
CA GLY A 55 31.35 13.16 -8.45
C GLY A 55 31.57 13.19 -9.97
N SER A 56 31.10 12.18 -10.72
CA SER A 56 31.24 12.13 -12.20
C SER A 56 30.18 12.93 -12.97
N PHE A 57 29.38 13.75 -12.27
CA PHE A 57 28.31 14.50 -12.90
C PHE A 57 28.85 15.46 -13.97
N SER A 58 28.25 15.42 -15.16
CA SER A 58 28.55 16.32 -16.27
C SER A 58 27.27 16.78 -16.97
N TYR A 59 27.26 18.04 -17.41
CA TYR A 59 26.20 18.56 -18.28
C TYR A 59 26.40 18.09 -19.71
N GLU A 60 25.30 17.82 -20.39
CA GLU A 60 25.33 17.65 -21.85
C GLU A 60 25.42 19.04 -22.50
N LEU A 61 26.23 19.17 -23.55
CA LEU A 61 26.43 20.44 -24.24
C LEU A 61 25.71 20.42 -25.60
N ASP A 62 25.22 21.58 -26.04
CA ASP A 62 24.70 21.80 -27.39
C ASP A 62 25.82 21.96 -28.42
N ASP A 63 25.47 22.04 -29.70
CA ASP A 63 26.43 22.23 -30.81
C ASP A 63 27.28 23.52 -30.69
N LYS A 64 26.90 24.44 -29.80
CA LYS A 64 27.57 25.71 -29.53
C LYS A 64 28.40 25.66 -28.24
N GLY A 65 28.45 24.52 -27.56
CA GLY A 65 29.18 24.33 -26.30
C GLY A 65 28.47 24.86 -25.05
N ASN A 66 27.20 25.24 -25.14
CA ASN A 66 26.41 25.67 -23.98
C ASN A 66 25.69 24.48 -23.35
N GLU A 67 25.34 24.59 -22.06
CA GLU A 67 24.55 23.57 -21.37
C GLU A 67 23.20 23.33 -22.07
N LEU A 68 22.96 22.08 -22.47
CA LEU A 68 21.80 21.68 -23.23
C LEU A 68 20.54 21.68 -22.37
N LYS A 69 19.51 22.39 -22.84
CA LYS A 69 18.17 22.38 -22.25
C LYS A 69 17.21 21.72 -23.24
N LYS A 70 16.60 20.60 -22.83
CA LYS A 70 15.66 19.84 -23.66
C LYS A 70 14.23 20.19 -23.29
N GLY A 71 13.70 21.27 -23.87
CA GLY A 71 12.32 21.70 -23.66
C GLY A 71 11.31 20.67 -24.17
N ILE A 72 10.35 20.28 -23.34
CA ILE A 72 9.32 19.30 -23.69
C ILE A 72 8.23 19.93 -24.56
N LYS A 73 7.82 19.26 -25.65
CA LYS A 73 6.70 19.72 -26.47
C LYS A 73 5.35 19.46 -25.79
N ILE A 74 4.37 20.32 -26.04
CA ILE A 74 3.01 20.15 -25.53
C ILE A 74 2.39 18.86 -26.09
N PHE A 75 2.52 18.65 -27.40
CA PHE A 75 2.06 17.48 -28.13
C PHE A 75 3.20 16.96 -29.01
N GLU A 76 3.48 15.66 -28.93
CA GLU A 76 4.53 15.02 -29.72
C GLU A 76 3.95 13.76 -30.41
N PRO A 77 3.97 13.68 -31.75
CA PRO A 77 3.54 12.49 -32.48
C PRO A 77 4.67 11.46 -32.58
N GLY A 78 4.32 10.19 -32.80
CA GLY A 78 5.29 9.13 -33.13
C GLY A 78 5.81 8.29 -31.95
N GLY A 79 5.18 8.39 -30.78
CA GLY A 79 5.54 7.59 -29.59
C GLY A 79 6.57 8.27 -28.67
N GLU A 80 6.95 9.51 -28.97
CA GLU A 80 7.77 10.34 -28.11
C GLU A 80 6.90 11.03 -27.04
N VAL A 81 7.54 11.48 -25.96
CA VAL A 81 6.85 12.01 -24.78
C VAL A 81 6.60 13.51 -24.94
N GLY A 82 5.35 13.92 -24.70
CA GLY A 82 4.92 15.30 -24.61
C GLY A 82 4.06 15.54 -23.36
N VAL A 83 3.74 16.81 -23.10
CA VAL A 83 2.97 17.20 -21.90
C VAL A 83 1.58 16.58 -21.89
N THR A 84 0.90 16.48 -23.04
CA THR A 84 -0.49 16.01 -23.09
C THR A 84 -0.65 14.49 -23.18
N ASN A 85 0.35 13.75 -23.66
CA ASN A 85 0.33 12.29 -23.75
C ASN A 85 1.04 11.60 -22.57
N TYR A 86 1.56 12.35 -21.58
CA TYR A 86 2.27 11.81 -20.42
C TYR A 86 1.54 10.70 -19.67
N VAL A 87 0.20 10.78 -19.58
CA VAL A 87 -0.61 9.74 -18.92
C VAL A 87 -0.51 8.42 -19.65
N PHE A 88 -0.65 8.46 -20.98
CA PHE A 88 -0.61 7.27 -21.83
C PHE A 88 0.80 6.67 -21.84
N GLU A 89 1.81 7.49 -22.13
CA GLU A 89 3.21 7.05 -22.14
C GLU A 89 3.63 6.51 -20.77
N GLY A 90 3.21 7.20 -19.70
CA GLY A 90 3.44 6.76 -18.33
C GLY A 90 2.83 5.39 -18.05
N LEU A 91 1.54 5.17 -18.35
CA LEU A 91 0.85 3.89 -18.16
C LEU A 91 1.42 2.75 -19.01
N ALA A 92 1.79 3.05 -20.26
CA ALA A 92 2.32 2.06 -21.20
C ALA A 92 3.81 1.77 -20.98
N SER A 93 4.50 2.58 -20.18
CA SER A 93 5.95 2.46 -20.04
C SER A 93 6.37 1.24 -19.23
N GLY A 94 7.42 0.61 -19.76
CA GLY A 94 8.18 -0.45 -19.13
C GLY A 94 7.69 -1.85 -19.46
N ASP A 95 7.73 -2.74 -18.48
CA ASP A 95 7.51 -4.18 -18.59
C ASP A 95 6.81 -4.76 -17.35
N LYS A 96 6.63 -6.08 -17.36
CA LYS A 96 5.98 -6.83 -16.28
C LYS A 96 6.80 -6.90 -14.97
N TRP A 97 8.05 -6.43 -14.95
CA TRP A 97 9.02 -6.69 -13.87
C TRP A 97 9.27 -5.50 -12.93
N GLY A 98 8.47 -4.44 -12.93
CA GLY A 98 8.56 -3.41 -11.88
C GLY A 98 8.49 -1.95 -12.33
N THR A 99 8.10 -1.71 -13.57
CA THR A 99 7.81 -0.38 -14.09
C THR A 99 6.29 -0.13 -14.10
N ALA A 100 5.82 0.98 -14.66
CA ALA A 100 4.43 1.40 -14.50
C ALA A 100 3.42 0.35 -14.99
N VAL A 101 3.61 -0.22 -16.18
CA VAL A 101 2.67 -1.22 -16.71
C VAL A 101 2.61 -2.48 -15.84
N GLY A 102 3.75 -2.99 -15.36
CA GLY A 102 3.82 -4.15 -14.48
C GLY A 102 3.18 -3.90 -13.12
N ILE A 103 3.42 -2.73 -12.53
CA ILE A 103 2.82 -2.34 -11.24
C ILE A 103 1.31 -2.13 -11.38
N VAL A 104 0.85 -1.48 -12.43
CA VAL A 104 -0.58 -1.29 -12.72
C VAL A 104 -1.27 -2.64 -12.92
N ALA A 105 -0.70 -3.52 -13.73
CA ALA A 105 -1.24 -4.87 -13.92
C ALA A 105 -1.29 -5.65 -12.59
N PHE A 106 -0.22 -5.58 -11.80
CA PHE A 106 -0.16 -6.19 -10.48
C PHE A 106 -1.29 -5.69 -9.57
N LEU A 107 -1.48 -4.37 -9.47
CA LEU A 107 -2.53 -3.75 -8.65
C LEU A 107 -3.94 -4.22 -9.05
N LEU A 108 -4.26 -4.17 -10.33
CA LEU A 108 -5.58 -4.54 -10.82
C LEU A 108 -5.87 -6.03 -10.58
N VAL A 109 -4.88 -6.89 -10.80
CA VAL A 109 -5.02 -8.34 -10.62
C VAL A 109 -5.14 -8.71 -9.14
N VAL A 110 -4.29 -8.14 -8.29
CA VAL A 110 -4.34 -8.37 -6.83
C VAL A 110 -5.63 -7.80 -6.24
N GLY A 111 -6.01 -6.57 -6.60
CA GLY A 111 -7.26 -5.96 -6.17
C GLY A 111 -8.48 -6.78 -6.58
N GLY A 112 -8.51 -7.28 -7.82
CA GLY A 112 -9.59 -8.15 -8.26
C GLY A 112 -9.66 -9.47 -7.50
N ALA A 113 -8.52 -10.12 -7.25
CA ALA A 113 -8.48 -11.33 -6.44
C ALA A 113 -9.00 -11.10 -5.01
N PHE A 114 -8.61 -9.97 -4.39
CA PHE A 114 -9.12 -9.56 -3.08
C PHE A 114 -10.61 -9.25 -3.11
N GLY A 115 -11.13 -8.63 -4.18
CA GLY A 115 -12.57 -8.41 -4.36
C GLY A 115 -13.37 -9.70 -4.27
N ILE A 116 -12.87 -10.81 -4.85
CA ILE A 116 -13.49 -12.13 -4.71
C ILE A 116 -13.46 -12.60 -3.25
N ILE A 117 -12.30 -12.54 -2.60
CA ILE A 117 -12.12 -12.96 -1.21
C ILE A 117 -13.08 -12.21 -0.28
N LEU A 118 -13.17 -10.89 -0.43
CA LEU A 118 -14.04 -10.04 0.40
C LEU A 118 -15.52 -10.35 0.17
N LYS A 119 -15.94 -10.60 -1.08
CA LYS A 119 -17.33 -10.98 -1.40
C LYS A 119 -17.80 -12.22 -0.63
N THR A 120 -16.90 -13.15 -0.31
CA THR A 120 -17.24 -14.37 0.44
C THR A 120 -17.73 -14.10 1.87
N GLY A 121 -17.44 -12.92 2.43
CA GLY A 121 -17.78 -12.58 3.82
C GLY A 121 -17.01 -13.40 4.85
N ALA A 122 -15.99 -14.17 4.45
CA ALA A 122 -15.22 -15.01 5.36
C ALA A 122 -14.42 -14.19 6.38
N VAL A 123 -13.79 -13.10 5.95
CA VAL A 123 -13.06 -12.17 6.84
C VAL A 123 -14.03 -11.52 7.84
N GLU A 124 -15.15 -10.99 7.34
CA GLU A 124 -16.18 -10.35 8.18
C GLU A 124 -16.80 -11.31 9.20
N SER A 125 -17.21 -12.50 8.75
CA SER A 125 -17.80 -13.52 9.62
C SER A 125 -16.80 -14.09 10.61
N GLY A 126 -15.52 -14.16 10.23
CA GLY A 126 -14.42 -14.56 11.12
C GLY A 126 -14.22 -13.56 12.25
N ILE A 127 -14.12 -12.27 11.91
CA ILE A 127 -14.02 -11.18 12.88
C ILE A 127 -15.25 -11.18 13.80
N TYR A 128 -16.46 -11.25 13.24
CA TYR A 128 -17.69 -11.31 14.02
C TYR A 128 -17.73 -12.50 14.99
N SER A 129 -17.34 -13.69 14.54
CA SER A 129 -17.30 -14.89 15.39
C SER A 129 -16.29 -14.79 16.53
N MET A 130 -15.14 -14.14 16.29
CA MET A 130 -14.16 -13.89 17.35
C MET A 130 -14.70 -12.89 18.37
N ILE A 131 -15.38 -11.83 17.92
CA ILE A 131 -16.00 -10.83 18.79
C ILE A 131 -17.11 -11.46 19.63
N SER A 132 -18.04 -12.19 19.00
CA SER A 132 -19.20 -12.78 19.69
C SER A 132 -18.79 -13.82 20.73
N LYS A 133 -17.75 -14.62 20.46
CA LYS A 133 -17.20 -15.60 21.40
C LYS A 133 -16.36 -14.99 22.52
N SER A 134 -15.90 -13.76 22.33
CA SER A 134 -15.11 -13.03 23.31
C SER A 134 -15.96 -12.14 24.22
N LYS A 135 -17.30 -12.20 24.13
CA LYS A 135 -18.23 -11.57 25.09
C LYS A 135 -17.90 -12.10 26.51
N GLY A 136 -17.41 -11.21 27.38
CA GLY A 136 -16.99 -11.51 28.76
C GLY A 136 -15.48 -11.65 29.00
N SER A 137 -14.63 -11.68 27.95
CA SER A 137 -13.15 -11.71 28.06
C SER A 137 -12.52 -10.49 27.40
N GLU A 138 -12.85 -9.33 27.94
CA GLU A 138 -12.56 -8.02 27.35
C GLU A 138 -11.06 -7.70 27.30
N LEU A 139 -10.31 -8.29 28.22
CA LEU A 139 -8.85 -8.19 28.33
C LEU A 139 -8.14 -8.87 27.14
N VAL A 140 -8.84 -9.78 26.44
CA VAL A 140 -8.35 -10.51 25.28
C VAL A 140 -8.85 -9.89 23.97
N LEU A 141 -10.08 -9.34 23.96
CA LEU A 141 -10.67 -8.78 22.75
C LEU A 141 -9.84 -7.64 22.13
N ILE A 142 -9.46 -6.65 22.94
CA ILE A 142 -8.72 -5.47 22.46
C ILE A 142 -7.40 -5.88 21.79
N PRO A 143 -6.49 -6.63 22.44
CA PRO A 143 -5.27 -7.11 21.80
C PRO A 143 -5.53 -7.88 20.50
N VAL A 144 -6.49 -8.81 20.50
CA VAL A 144 -6.72 -9.69 19.35
C VAL A 144 -7.20 -8.89 18.14
N ILE A 145 -8.21 -8.02 18.31
CA ILE A 145 -8.72 -7.21 17.20
C ILE A 145 -7.64 -6.24 16.73
N PHE A 146 -6.94 -5.57 17.65
CA PHE A 146 -5.91 -4.61 17.30
C PHE A 146 -4.77 -5.27 16.49
N ILE A 147 -4.27 -6.42 16.95
CA ILE A 147 -3.22 -7.16 16.24
C ILE A 147 -3.73 -7.63 14.88
N LEU A 148 -4.98 -8.10 14.79
CA LEU A 148 -5.56 -8.55 13.53
C LEU A 148 -5.67 -7.43 12.49
N PHE A 149 -6.19 -6.26 12.88
CA PHE A 149 -6.32 -5.11 11.98
C PHE A 149 -4.96 -4.49 11.64
N SER A 150 -4.02 -4.48 12.59
CA SER A 150 -2.62 -4.11 12.33
C SER A 150 -1.94 -5.07 11.37
N LEU A 151 -2.12 -6.38 11.53
CA LEU A 151 -1.62 -7.36 10.59
C LEU A 151 -2.27 -7.17 9.21
N GLY A 152 -3.57 -6.86 9.19
CA GLY A 152 -4.29 -6.54 7.96
C GLY A 152 -3.73 -5.33 7.22
N GLY A 153 -3.36 -4.27 7.94
CA GLY A 153 -2.66 -3.11 7.36
C GLY A 153 -1.24 -3.44 6.88
N ALA A 154 -0.51 -4.24 7.65
CA ALA A 154 0.88 -4.60 7.35
C ALA A 154 1.02 -5.58 6.17
N VAL A 155 0.06 -6.49 6.00
CA VAL A 155 0.11 -7.55 4.98
C VAL A 155 -0.77 -7.21 3.79
N PHE A 156 -2.02 -6.82 4.02
CA PHE A 156 -2.99 -6.56 2.96
C PHE A 156 -3.04 -5.08 2.58
N GLY A 157 -2.70 -4.17 3.48
CA GLY A 157 -2.92 -2.73 3.25
C GLY A 157 -4.39 -2.32 3.34
N MET A 158 -5.16 -3.01 4.18
CA MET A 158 -6.62 -2.91 4.34
C MET A 158 -7.13 -1.56 4.91
N GLY A 159 -6.73 -0.42 4.32
CA GLY A 159 -7.02 0.91 4.84
C GLY A 159 -8.50 1.28 4.76
N GLU A 160 -9.08 1.14 3.58
CA GLU A 160 -10.43 1.56 3.25
C GLU A 160 -11.48 0.59 3.79
N GLU A 161 -11.20 -0.71 3.76
CA GLU A 161 -12.13 -1.73 4.25
C GLU A 161 -12.28 -1.70 5.78
N ALA A 162 -11.30 -1.13 6.49
CA ALA A 162 -11.39 -0.90 7.93
C ALA A 162 -12.57 0.01 8.32
N ILE A 163 -13.07 0.87 7.42
CA ILE A 163 -14.19 1.79 7.69
C ILE A 163 -15.52 1.01 7.90
N PRO A 164 -15.98 0.15 6.97
CA PRO A 164 -17.09 -0.77 7.21
C PRO A 164 -16.95 -1.60 8.48
N PHE A 165 -15.75 -2.10 8.77
CA PHE A 165 -15.48 -2.85 9.99
C PHE A 165 -15.64 -2.00 11.25
N ALA A 166 -15.14 -0.77 11.25
CA ALA A 166 -15.32 0.16 12.36
C ALA A 166 -16.81 0.39 12.64
N MET A 167 -17.63 0.58 11.59
CA MET A 167 -19.08 0.74 11.73
C MET A 167 -19.77 -0.48 12.38
N LEU A 168 -19.23 -1.69 12.18
CA LEU A 168 -19.74 -2.92 12.79
C LEU A 168 -19.21 -3.13 14.21
N VAL A 169 -17.94 -2.83 14.47
CA VAL A 169 -17.27 -3.10 15.75
C VAL A 169 -17.64 -2.07 16.82
N ILE A 170 -17.82 -0.80 16.43
CA ILE A 170 -18.12 0.31 17.35
C ILE A 170 -19.35 0.02 18.23
N PRO A 171 -20.52 -0.36 17.68
CA PRO A 171 -21.68 -0.65 18.52
C PRO A 171 -21.44 -1.81 19.50
N ILE A 172 -20.65 -2.81 19.11
CA ILE A 172 -20.35 -3.97 19.94
C ILE A 172 -19.43 -3.60 21.12
N VAL A 173 -18.39 -2.79 20.88
CA VAL A 173 -17.51 -2.37 21.97
C VAL A 173 -18.21 -1.40 22.93
N ILE A 174 -19.15 -0.59 22.43
CA ILE A 174 -20.01 0.27 23.26
C ILE A 174 -20.91 -0.60 24.16
N ASP A 175 -21.54 -1.64 23.62
CA ASP A 175 -22.34 -2.62 24.38
C ASP A 175 -21.52 -3.31 25.48
N MET A 176 -20.21 -3.46 25.29
CA MET A 176 -19.27 -4.00 26.29
C MET A 176 -18.83 -2.98 27.36
N GLY A 177 -19.33 -1.74 27.30
CA GLY A 177 -19.02 -0.66 28.25
C GLY A 177 -17.79 0.19 27.88
N TYR A 178 -17.32 0.11 26.63
CA TYR A 178 -16.31 1.03 26.09
C TYR A 178 -16.97 2.17 25.29
N ASP A 179 -16.20 2.87 24.46
CA ASP A 179 -16.66 3.95 23.61
C ASP A 179 -16.33 3.72 22.12
N SER A 180 -16.88 4.56 21.25
CA SER A 180 -16.60 4.53 19.81
C SER A 180 -15.13 4.77 19.49
N ILE A 181 -14.40 5.54 20.32
CA ILE A 181 -12.97 5.78 20.13
C ILE A 181 -12.16 4.50 20.32
N THR A 182 -12.50 3.69 21.33
CA THR A 182 -11.91 2.36 21.48
C THR A 182 -12.16 1.52 20.22
N GLY A 183 -13.37 1.57 19.67
CA GLY A 183 -13.71 0.93 18.39
C GLY A 183 -12.83 1.40 17.23
N ILE A 184 -12.64 2.70 17.07
CA ILE A 184 -11.77 3.31 16.05
C ILE A 184 -10.29 2.92 16.27
N LEU A 185 -9.83 2.90 17.52
CA LEU A 185 -8.45 2.54 17.87
C LEU A 185 -8.11 1.10 17.48
N ILE A 186 -9.00 0.15 17.81
CA ILE A 186 -8.75 -1.27 17.54
C ILE A 186 -9.00 -1.66 16.07
N THR A 187 -9.69 -0.83 15.28
CA THR A 187 -9.99 -1.09 13.86
C THR A 187 -9.16 -0.20 12.92
N TYR A 188 -9.53 1.07 12.78
CA TYR A 188 -8.94 1.96 11.78
C TYR A 188 -7.49 2.34 12.13
N ILE A 189 -7.22 2.77 13.36
CA ILE A 189 -5.87 3.22 13.76
C ILE A 189 -4.88 2.06 13.79
N SER A 190 -5.30 0.89 14.29
CA SER A 190 -4.46 -0.30 14.29
C SER A 190 -4.04 -0.69 12.87
N THR A 191 -4.96 -0.64 11.90
CA THR A 191 -4.63 -0.82 10.47
C THR A 191 -3.61 0.20 9.97
N GLN A 192 -3.75 1.48 10.32
CA GLN A 192 -2.78 2.51 9.88
C GLN A 192 -1.38 2.28 10.47
N ILE A 193 -1.29 1.83 11.73
CA ILE A 193 -0.01 1.42 12.34
C ILE A 193 0.60 0.26 11.55
N GLY A 194 -0.21 -0.75 11.24
CA GLY A 194 0.18 -1.86 10.39
C GLY A 194 0.73 -1.42 9.04
N PHE A 195 -0.02 -0.56 8.34
CA PHE A 195 0.35 -0.03 7.04
C PHE A 195 1.68 0.72 7.09
N ALA A 196 1.86 1.62 8.07
CA ALA A 196 3.05 2.44 8.22
C ALA A 196 4.32 1.64 8.55
N THR A 197 4.18 0.49 9.20
CA THR A 197 5.28 -0.39 9.62
C THR A 197 5.35 -1.69 8.81
N SER A 198 4.66 -1.72 7.66
CA SER A 198 4.52 -2.91 6.83
C SER A 198 5.87 -3.46 6.36
N TRP A 199 5.98 -4.80 6.27
CA TRP A 199 7.10 -5.46 5.59
C TRP A 199 6.72 -6.09 4.25
N MET A 200 5.43 -6.21 3.93
CA MET A 200 4.94 -7.02 2.80
C MET A 200 3.80 -6.39 2.00
N ASN A 201 3.25 -5.27 2.45
CA ASN A 201 2.07 -4.66 1.84
C ASN A 201 2.32 -4.43 0.34
N PRO A 202 1.50 -5.06 -0.53
CA PRO A 202 1.69 -5.00 -1.97
C PRO A 202 1.44 -3.60 -2.54
N PHE A 203 0.72 -2.75 -1.82
CA PHE A 203 0.30 -1.41 -2.23
C PHE A 203 1.28 -0.30 -1.84
N SER A 204 2.19 -0.57 -0.90
CA SER A 204 3.17 0.41 -0.45
C SER A 204 4.59 -0.09 -0.66
N VAL A 205 5.06 -0.96 0.25
CA VAL A 205 6.46 -1.36 0.31
C VAL A 205 6.91 -2.14 -0.92
N ALA A 206 6.09 -3.07 -1.41
CA ALA A 206 6.45 -3.87 -2.59
C ALA A 206 6.59 -3.00 -3.86
N ILE A 207 5.70 -2.01 -4.04
CA ILE A 207 5.77 -1.06 -5.16
C ILE A 207 6.99 -0.17 -5.03
N ALA A 208 7.23 0.42 -3.85
CA ALA A 208 8.40 1.27 -3.62
C ALA A 208 9.71 0.52 -3.85
N GLN A 209 9.79 -0.73 -3.41
CA GLN A 209 10.93 -1.62 -3.67
C GLN A 209 11.10 -1.89 -5.17
N GLY A 210 9.99 -2.11 -5.87
CA GLY A 210 10.04 -2.37 -7.30
C GLY A 210 10.47 -1.16 -8.13
N VAL A 211 9.98 0.04 -7.79
CA VAL A 211 10.45 1.29 -8.40
C VAL A 211 11.93 1.53 -8.10
N SER A 212 12.40 1.16 -6.91
CA SER A 212 13.80 1.33 -6.49
C SER A 212 14.74 0.24 -7.01
N GLY A 213 14.23 -0.77 -7.71
CA GLY A 213 15.03 -1.88 -8.23
C GLY A 213 15.69 -2.75 -7.14
N ILE A 214 15.13 -2.79 -5.93
CA ILE A 214 15.63 -3.61 -4.83
C ILE A 214 14.73 -4.84 -4.63
N PRO A 215 15.27 -5.96 -4.08
CA PRO A 215 14.47 -7.17 -3.86
C PRO A 215 13.22 -6.89 -3.00
N VAL A 216 12.08 -7.46 -3.40
CA VAL A 216 10.84 -7.41 -2.60
C VAL A 216 11.08 -8.10 -1.26
N LEU A 217 10.51 -7.57 -0.18
CA LEU A 217 10.76 -7.97 1.22
C LEU A 217 12.21 -7.74 1.73
N SER A 218 13.09 -7.07 0.96
CA SER A 218 14.39 -6.63 1.49
C SER A 218 14.21 -5.78 2.75
N GLY A 219 14.93 -6.10 3.83
CA GLY A 219 14.77 -5.42 5.12
C GLY A 219 13.51 -5.80 5.91
N ALA A 220 12.84 -6.91 5.58
CA ALA A 220 11.65 -7.37 6.29
C ALA A 220 11.87 -7.56 7.80
N GLY A 221 13.02 -8.10 8.23
CA GLY A 221 13.31 -8.33 9.66
C GLY A 221 13.23 -7.05 10.51
N PHE A 222 13.82 -5.96 10.02
CA PHE A 222 13.73 -4.65 10.67
C PHE A 222 12.29 -4.12 10.70
N ARG A 223 11.55 -4.24 9.60
CA ARG A 223 10.16 -3.76 9.52
C ARG A 223 9.21 -4.60 10.38
N ILE A 224 9.41 -5.90 10.47
CA ILE A 224 8.66 -6.79 11.39
C ILE A 224 8.92 -6.39 12.84
N PHE A 225 10.17 -6.07 13.20
CA PHE A 225 10.48 -5.57 14.54
C PHE A 225 9.78 -4.24 14.83
N MET A 226 9.81 -3.29 13.89
CA MET A 226 9.06 -2.03 14.03
C MET A 226 7.56 -2.28 14.17
N TRP A 227 6.98 -3.14 13.35
CA TRP A 227 5.58 -3.50 13.42
C TRP A 227 5.20 -4.10 14.77
N LEU A 228 6.00 -5.04 15.29
CA LEU A 228 5.80 -5.61 16.62
C LEU A 228 5.85 -4.52 17.70
N PHE A 229 6.84 -3.63 17.64
CA PHE A 229 7.02 -2.55 18.60
C PHE A 229 5.83 -1.57 18.60
N PHE A 230 5.47 -1.03 17.43
CA PHE A 230 4.38 -0.05 17.32
C PHE A 230 3.00 -0.68 17.56
N THR A 231 2.80 -1.94 17.16
CA THR A 231 1.57 -2.68 17.47
C THR A 231 1.46 -2.92 18.97
N ALA A 232 2.54 -3.37 19.64
CA ALA A 232 2.53 -3.56 21.09
C ALA A 232 2.26 -2.24 21.83
N PHE A 233 2.90 -1.15 21.42
CA PHE A 233 2.64 0.18 21.97
C PHE A 233 1.16 0.60 21.78
N GLY A 234 0.62 0.45 20.57
CA GLY A 234 -0.77 0.75 20.26
C GLY A 234 -1.76 -0.08 21.07
N VAL A 235 -1.50 -1.38 21.24
CA VAL A 235 -2.30 -2.27 22.10
C VAL A 235 -2.27 -1.80 23.55
N ILE A 236 -1.08 -1.55 24.12
CA ILE A 236 -0.92 -1.12 25.50
C ILE A 236 -1.65 0.19 25.75
N TYR A 237 -1.45 1.19 24.88
CA TYR A 237 -2.14 2.47 24.95
C TYR A 237 -3.67 2.28 24.91
N THR A 238 -4.16 1.47 23.97
CA THR A 238 -5.60 1.23 23.79
C THR A 238 -6.21 0.53 25.00
N ILE A 239 -5.52 -0.43 25.62
CA ILE A 239 -5.98 -1.07 26.86
C ILE A 239 -6.09 -0.05 27.99
N PHE A 240 -5.09 0.83 28.17
CA PHE A 240 -5.13 1.85 29.21
C PHE A 240 -6.27 2.86 28.98
N TYR A 241 -6.46 3.28 27.73
CA TYR A 241 -7.55 4.16 27.34
C TYR A 241 -8.92 3.50 27.60
N ALA A 242 -9.13 2.29 27.08
CA ALA A 242 -10.38 1.55 27.20
C ALA A 242 -10.74 1.27 28.68
N ARG A 243 -9.76 0.91 29.51
CA ARG A 243 -9.96 0.73 30.96
C ARG A 243 -10.37 2.02 31.68
N ARG A 244 -9.84 3.17 31.25
CA ARG A 244 -10.21 4.48 31.81
C ARG A 244 -11.66 4.81 31.48
N VAL A 245 -12.04 4.67 30.22
CA VAL A 245 -13.42 4.89 29.75
C VAL A 245 -14.39 3.94 30.43
N LYS A 246 -14.04 2.66 30.56
CA LYS A 246 -14.92 1.69 31.21
C LYS A 246 -15.16 1.98 32.69
N ARG A 247 -14.15 2.46 33.41
CA ARG A 247 -14.29 2.86 34.84
C ARG A 247 -15.09 4.14 35.00
N ASN A 248 -14.97 5.07 34.05
CA ASN A 248 -15.71 6.32 34.05
C ASN A 248 -16.13 6.67 32.60
N PRO A 249 -17.33 6.27 32.16
CA PRO A 249 -17.80 6.49 30.78
C PRO A 249 -17.79 7.96 30.37
N GLU A 250 -18.02 8.89 31.31
CA GLU A 250 -18.00 10.34 31.04
C GLU A 250 -16.61 10.88 30.71
N SER A 251 -15.55 10.11 30.97
CA SER A 251 -14.19 10.48 30.57
C SER A 251 -13.95 10.39 29.06
N SER A 252 -14.84 9.72 28.31
CA SER A 252 -14.78 9.68 26.85
C SER A 252 -15.28 10.99 26.25
N ILE A 253 -14.51 11.55 25.31
CA ILE A 253 -14.97 12.70 24.51
C ILE A 253 -16.17 12.34 23.62
N ALA A 254 -16.37 11.05 23.34
CA ALA A 254 -17.50 10.54 22.55
C ALA A 254 -18.71 10.17 23.41
N TYR A 255 -18.68 10.43 24.73
CA TYR A 255 -19.76 10.01 25.64
C TYR A 255 -21.16 10.44 25.16
N LYS A 256 -21.31 11.69 24.70
CA LYS A 256 -22.61 12.22 24.22
C LYS A 256 -23.04 11.60 22.89
N THR A 257 -22.12 11.43 21.95
CA THR A 257 -22.41 10.86 20.63
C THR A 257 -22.72 9.36 20.72
N ASP A 258 -22.08 8.67 21.66
CA ASP A 258 -22.24 7.24 21.88
C ASP A 258 -23.57 6.89 22.57
N ALA A 259 -24.31 7.88 23.10
CA ALA A 259 -25.64 7.66 23.67
C ALA A 259 -26.58 7.01 22.66
N TYR A 260 -26.50 7.41 21.38
CA TYR A 260 -27.26 6.80 20.30
C TYR A 260 -27.07 5.28 20.25
N PHE A 261 -25.83 4.80 20.32
CA PHE A 261 -25.54 3.37 20.28
C PHE A 261 -25.91 2.68 21.59
N ARG A 262 -25.67 3.30 22.76
CA ARG A 262 -26.06 2.72 24.06
C ARG A 262 -27.57 2.51 24.19
N ASP A 263 -28.37 3.44 23.66
CA ASP A 263 -29.82 3.41 23.83
C ASP A 263 -30.53 2.60 22.74
N ASN A 264 -29.98 2.57 21.52
CA ASN A 264 -30.65 1.96 20.35
C ASN A 264 -30.01 0.65 19.87
N PHE A 265 -28.81 0.28 20.34
CA PHE A 265 -28.13 -0.94 19.89
C PHE A 265 -28.29 -2.06 20.92
N LYS A 266 -29.18 -3.02 20.65
CA LYS A 266 -29.24 -4.30 21.38
C LYS A 266 -28.57 -5.36 20.54
N SER A 267 -27.46 -5.90 21.04
CA SER A 267 -26.62 -6.86 20.29
C SER A 267 -27.29 -8.22 20.02
N GLU A 268 -28.51 -8.45 20.52
CA GLU A 268 -29.35 -9.62 20.23
C GLU A 268 -30.17 -9.50 18.92
N GLU A 269 -30.41 -8.29 18.39
CA GLU A 269 -31.28 -8.07 17.22
C GLU A 269 -30.54 -8.06 15.88
N GLN A 270 -29.22 -7.93 15.86
CA GLN A 270 -28.43 -8.02 14.62
C GLN A 270 -28.04 -9.45 14.30
N GLY A 271 -28.74 -9.99 13.28
CA GLY A 271 -28.63 -11.34 12.74
C GLY A 271 -27.27 -12.03 12.89
N ASN A 272 -27.33 -13.21 13.51
CA ASN A 272 -26.23 -14.14 13.68
C ASN A 272 -25.54 -14.45 12.34
N ARG A 273 -24.40 -13.80 12.05
CA ARG A 273 -23.54 -14.22 10.93
C ARG A 273 -22.82 -15.51 11.34
N GLU A 274 -23.43 -16.64 10.99
CA GLU A 274 -22.85 -17.95 11.30
C GLU A 274 -21.49 -18.14 10.63
N PHE A 275 -20.48 -18.46 11.45
CA PHE A 275 -19.15 -18.81 10.96
C PHE A 275 -19.08 -20.28 10.52
N LYS A 276 -19.58 -20.51 9.30
CA LYS A 276 -19.66 -21.82 8.63
C LYS A 276 -18.30 -22.39 8.26
N LEU A 277 -18.28 -23.68 7.90
CA LEU A 277 -17.08 -24.39 7.44
C LEU A 277 -16.44 -23.70 6.22
N GLY A 278 -17.24 -23.21 5.27
CA GLY A 278 -16.74 -22.49 4.10
C GLY A 278 -15.91 -21.25 4.47
N HIS A 279 -16.33 -20.47 5.47
CA HIS A 279 -15.53 -19.34 5.95
C HIS A 279 -14.18 -19.79 6.53
N LYS A 280 -14.16 -20.89 7.30
CA LYS A 280 -12.91 -21.45 7.86
C LYS A 280 -11.95 -21.90 6.75
N LEU A 281 -12.47 -22.54 5.70
CA LEU A 281 -11.67 -22.97 4.55
C LEU A 281 -11.06 -21.78 3.81
N ILE A 282 -11.80 -20.68 3.66
CA ILE A 282 -11.27 -19.46 3.01
C ILE A 282 -10.17 -18.82 3.87
N ILE A 283 -10.37 -18.72 5.18
CA ILE A 283 -9.32 -18.23 6.09
C ILE A 283 -8.07 -19.12 6.00
N LEU A 284 -8.24 -20.45 5.89
CA LEU A 284 -7.12 -21.37 5.69
C LEU A 284 -6.41 -21.13 4.35
N VAL A 285 -7.15 -20.92 3.25
CA VAL A 285 -6.59 -20.55 1.94
C VAL A 285 -5.76 -19.27 2.04
N LEU A 286 -6.25 -18.26 2.76
CA LEU A 286 -5.50 -17.02 2.98
C LEU A 286 -4.22 -17.27 3.78
N ILE A 287 -4.28 -18.01 4.89
CA ILE A 287 -3.09 -18.28 5.72
C ILE A 287 -2.04 -19.05 4.91
N LEU A 288 -2.44 -20.12 4.21
CA LEU A 288 -1.53 -20.93 3.39
C LEU A 288 -0.98 -20.13 2.21
N GLY A 289 -1.81 -19.32 1.57
CA GLY A 289 -1.39 -18.50 0.45
C GLY A 289 -0.44 -17.38 0.87
N ILE A 290 -0.64 -16.74 2.02
CA ILE A 290 0.33 -15.79 2.58
C ILE A 290 1.64 -16.47 2.94
N ALA A 291 1.61 -17.66 3.56
CA ALA A 291 2.83 -18.44 3.81
C ALA A 291 3.54 -18.80 2.49
N TRP A 292 2.78 -19.09 1.43
CA TRP A 292 3.33 -19.37 0.09
C TRP A 292 3.92 -18.12 -0.58
N VAL A 293 3.31 -16.93 -0.43
CA VAL A 293 3.88 -15.66 -0.90
C VAL A 293 5.22 -15.40 -0.20
N VAL A 294 5.27 -15.53 1.13
CA VAL A 294 6.51 -15.33 1.90
C VAL A 294 7.58 -16.32 1.46
N TYR A 295 7.25 -17.61 1.34
CA TYR A 295 8.18 -18.63 0.85
C TYR A 295 8.68 -18.31 -0.57
N GLY A 296 7.76 -17.96 -1.48
CA GLY A 296 8.06 -17.67 -2.88
C GLY A 296 9.00 -16.50 -3.03
N VAL A 297 8.76 -15.40 -2.31
CA VAL A 297 9.64 -14.22 -2.38
C VAL A 297 10.99 -14.49 -1.72
N VAL A 298 11.02 -15.11 -0.54
CA VAL A 298 12.26 -15.28 0.23
C VAL A 298 13.18 -16.34 -0.38
N LYS A 299 12.62 -17.47 -0.84
CA LYS A 299 13.42 -18.61 -1.30
C LYS A 299 13.50 -18.71 -2.81
N GLU A 300 12.39 -18.54 -3.52
CA GLU A 300 12.32 -18.70 -4.98
C GLU A 300 12.57 -17.38 -5.73
N GLY A 301 12.64 -16.24 -5.01
CA GLY A 301 12.86 -14.92 -5.61
C GLY A 301 11.66 -14.41 -6.41
N TYR A 302 10.45 -14.84 -6.06
CA TYR A 302 9.22 -14.40 -6.72
C TYR A 302 9.08 -12.87 -6.69
N TYR A 303 8.58 -12.33 -7.78
CA TYR A 303 8.40 -10.92 -7.97
C TYR A 303 6.93 -10.61 -8.32
N LEU A 304 6.65 -9.41 -8.85
CA LEU A 304 5.29 -8.95 -9.11
C LEU A 304 4.44 -9.97 -9.90
N PRO A 305 4.88 -10.54 -11.04
CA PRO A 305 4.04 -11.46 -11.81
C PRO A 305 3.66 -12.73 -11.03
N GLU A 306 4.62 -13.32 -10.32
CA GLU A 306 4.40 -14.55 -9.55
C GLU A 306 3.49 -14.28 -8.35
N ILE A 307 3.73 -13.18 -7.62
CA ILE A 307 2.89 -12.77 -6.49
C ILE A 307 1.45 -12.51 -6.95
N ALA A 308 1.25 -11.77 -8.06
CA ALA A 308 -0.08 -11.57 -8.62
C ALA A 308 -0.78 -12.90 -8.94
N THR A 309 -0.05 -13.86 -9.50
CA THR A 309 -0.57 -15.20 -9.82
C THR A 309 -1.00 -15.94 -8.55
N GLN A 310 -0.21 -15.88 -7.48
CA GLN A 310 -0.57 -16.47 -6.18
C GLN A 310 -1.86 -15.86 -5.62
N PHE A 311 -2.03 -14.53 -5.74
CA PHE A 311 -3.27 -13.87 -5.35
C PHE A 311 -4.46 -14.31 -6.20
N VAL A 312 -4.31 -14.44 -7.51
CA VAL A 312 -5.38 -14.97 -8.38
C VAL A 312 -5.79 -16.38 -7.97
N ILE A 313 -4.82 -17.26 -7.68
CA ILE A 313 -5.11 -18.63 -7.21
C ILE A 313 -5.88 -18.59 -5.89
N MET A 314 -5.46 -17.77 -4.93
CA MET A 314 -6.20 -17.59 -3.67
C MET A 314 -7.63 -17.09 -3.91
N GLY A 315 -7.79 -16.06 -4.74
CA GLY A 315 -9.08 -15.48 -5.10
C GLY A 315 -10.02 -16.49 -5.75
N LEU A 316 -9.51 -17.27 -6.71
CA LEU A 316 -10.27 -18.32 -7.39
C LEU A 316 -10.70 -19.42 -6.42
N LEU A 317 -9.78 -19.92 -5.58
CA LEU A 317 -10.09 -20.93 -4.57
C LEU A 317 -11.12 -20.42 -3.57
N ALA A 318 -10.98 -19.17 -3.10
CA ALA A 318 -11.95 -18.55 -2.21
C ALA A 318 -13.32 -18.39 -2.87
N GLY A 319 -13.36 -17.99 -4.15
CA GLY A 319 -14.58 -17.90 -4.94
C GLY A 319 -15.28 -19.25 -5.12
N ILE A 320 -14.53 -20.31 -5.47
CA ILE A 320 -15.05 -21.68 -5.61
C ILE A 320 -15.64 -22.16 -4.29
N ILE A 321 -14.92 -21.98 -3.17
CA ILE A 321 -15.43 -22.33 -1.84
C ILE A 321 -16.69 -21.50 -1.53
N GLY A 322 -16.69 -20.20 -1.84
CA GLY A 322 -17.84 -19.32 -1.67
C GLY A 322 -19.09 -19.82 -2.38
N VAL A 323 -18.96 -20.26 -3.64
CA VAL A 323 -20.07 -20.80 -4.43
C VAL A 323 -20.53 -22.17 -3.91
N VAL A 324 -19.61 -23.11 -3.66
CA VAL A 324 -19.94 -24.47 -3.20
C VAL A 324 -20.65 -24.45 -1.84
N PHE A 325 -20.20 -23.60 -0.92
CA PHE A 325 -20.80 -23.47 0.41
C PHE A 325 -21.92 -22.42 0.47
N LYS A 326 -22.30 -21.81 -0.67
CA LYS A 326 -23.32 -20.75 -0.79
C LYS A 326 -23.09 -19.61 0.23
N LEU A 327 -21.83 -19.23 0.44
CA LEU A 327 -21.47 -18.12 1.30
C LEU A 327 -21.96 -16.83 0.65
N ASN A 328 -22.65 -15.97 1.41
CA ASN A 328 -23.29 -14.75 0.89
C ASN A 328 -24.14 -14.97 -0.38
N ASN A 329 -24.72 -16.16 -0.55
CA ASN A 329 -25.47 -16.56 -1.75
C ASN A 329 -24.70 -16.37 -3.07
N MET A 330 -23.38 -16.55 -3.05
CA MET A 330 -22.54 -16.41 -4.24
C MET A 330 -22.87 -17.45 -5.33
N SER A 331 -22.96 -16.95 -6.55
CA SER A 331 -22.98 -17.70 -7.81
C SER A 331 -21.62 -17.62 -8.52
N VAL A 332 -21.42 -18.41 -9.58
CA VAL A 332 -20.20 -18.36 -10.39
C VAL A 332 -20.00 -16.96 -11.00
N ASN A 333 -21.07 -16.27 -11.39
CA ASN A 333 -21.01 -14.91 -11.93
C ASN A 333 -20.57 -13.88 -10.90
N ASP A 334 -20.80 -14.15 -9.61
CA ASP A 334 -20.32 -13.28 -8.53
C ASP A 334 -18.80 -13.29 -8.44
N ILE A 335 -18.12 -14.38 -8.83
CA ILE A 335 -16.65 -14.43 -8.88
C ILE A 335 -16.15 -13.38 -9.89
N ALA A 336 -16.66 -13.40 -11.12
CA ALA A 336 -16.24 -12.46 -12.16
C ALA A 336 -16.64 -11.01 -11.83
N THR A 337 -17.82 -10.81 -11.25
CA THR A 337 -18.30 -9.47 -10.89
C THR A 337 -17.52 -8.88 -9.71
N SER A 338 -17.18 -9.70 -8.72
CA SER A 338 -16.37 -9.28 -7.58
C SER A 338 -14.92 -9.02 -7.95
N PHE A 339 -14.38 -9.79 -8.91
CA PHE A 339 -13.05 -9.49 -9.47
C PHE A 339 -13.02 -8.11 -10.13
N ARG A 340 -14.01 -7.82 -10.99
CA ARG A 340 -14.11 -6.49 -11.62
C ARG A 340 -14.24 -5.37 -10.59
N LYS A 341 -15.06 -5.58 -9.55
CA LYS A 341 -15.26 -4.57 -8.50
C LYS A 341 -13.97 -4.32 -7.70
N GLY A 342 -13.28 -5.38 -7.28
CA GLY A 342 -12.01 -5.22 -6.57
C GLY A 342 -10.92 -4.56 -7.42
N ALA A 343 -10.90 -4.82 -8.74
CA ALA A 343 -10.01 -4.13 -9.66
C ALA A 343 -10.39 -2.66 -9.87
N GLU A 344 -11.69 -2.33 -9.91
CA GLU A 344 -12.21 -0.95 -10.01
C GLU A 344 -11.70 -0.08 -8.87
N ASP A 345 -11.72 -0.61 -7.64
CA ASP A 345 -11.23 0.10 -6.45
C ASP A 345 -9.73 0.45 -6.57
N MET A 346 -8.96 -0.29 -7.35
CA MET A 346 -7.54 -0.05 -7.59
C MET A 346 -7.23 0.88 -8.77
N VAL A 347 -8.23 1.23 -9.61
CA VAL A 347 -8.02 2.05 -10.81
C VAL A 347 -7.44 3.43 -10.46
N GLY A 348 -7.94 4.06 -9.39
CA GLY A 348 -7.45 5.38 -8.97
C GLY A 348 -5.95 5.37 -8.66
N ALA A 349 -5.48 4.41 -7.86
CA ALA A 349 -4.07 4.24 -7.53
C ALA A 349 -3.22 3.88 -8.75
N ALA A 350 -3.73 2.99 -9.62
CA ALA A 350 -3.06 2.59 -10.85
C ALA A 350 -2.82 3.78 -11.80
N LEU A 351 -3.82 4.66 -11.97
CA LEU A 351 -3.70 5.86 -12.79
C LEU A 351 -2.68 6.83 -12.22
N VAL A 352 -2.64 7.01 -10.90
CA VAL A 352 -1.63 7.83 -10.22
C VAL A 352 -0.21 7.35 -10.52
N ILE A 353 0.03 6.03 -10.48
CA ILE A 353 1.34 5.44 -10.78
C ILE A 353 1.74 5.68 -12.24
N GLY A 354 0.82 5.46 -13.18
CA GLY A 354 1.04 5.76 -14.59
C GLY A 354 1.38 7.23 -14.81
N MET A 355 0.60 8.15 -14.24
CA MET A 355 0.85 9.59 -14.34
C MET A 355 2.18 10.01 -13.72
N ALA A 356 2.53 9.46 -12.55
CA ALA A 356 3.82 9.71 -11.90
C ALA A 356 4.99 9.25 -12.79
N LYS A 357 4.86 8.09 -13.44
CA LYS A 357 5.85 7.62 -14.40
C LYS A 357 5.90 8.51 -15.65
N GLY A 358 4.77 9.03 -16.12
CA GLY A 358 4.71 10.00 -17.19
C GLY A 358 5.49 11.29 -16.87
N ILE A 359 5.39 11.79 -15.64
CA ILE A 359 6.18 12.94 -15.17
C ILE A 359 7.68 12.63 -15.22
N VAL A 360 8.07 11.43 -14.77
CA VAL A 360 9.47 10.97 -14.84
C VAL A 360 9.97 10.93 -16.29
N LEU A 361 9.13 10.50 -17.23
CA LEU A 361 9.47 10.49 -18.65
C LEU A 361 9.63 11.90 -19.23
N ILE A 362 8.75 12.85 -18.85
CA ILE A 362 8.90 14.27 -19.22
C ILE A 362 10.24 14.84 -18.75
N LEU A 363 10.74 14.39 -17.59
CA LEU A 363 12.03 14.83 -17.05
C LEU A 363 13.24 14.11 -17.65
N GLY A 364 13.03 13.25 -18.66
CA GLY A 364 14.08 12.54 -19.41
C GLY A 364 14.31 11.09 -18.97
N GLY A 365 13.54 10.58 -18.02
CA GLY A 365 13.69 9.21 -17.49
C GLY A 365 14.64 9.11 -16.29
N THR A 366 14.90 7.88 -15.83
CA THR A 366 15.61 7.59 -14.57
C THR A 366 17.03 7.09 -14.74
N SER A 367 17.49 6.86 -15.98
CA SER A 367 18.82 6.32 -16.23
C SER A 367 19.88 7.37 -15.90
N ALA A 368 20.89 6.97 -15.13
CA ALA A 368 21.91 7.89 -14.66
C ALA A 368 22.96 8.23 -15.73
N ASP A 369 23.14 7.37 -16.73
CA ASP A 369 24.05 7.55 -17.88
C ASP A 369 23.44 8.38 -19.02
N THR A 370 22.13 8.59 -19.04
CA THR A 370 21.47 9.44 -20.04
C THR A 370 21.36 10.88 -19.54
N PRO A 371 21.47 11.89 -20.43
CA PRO A 371 21.22 13.28 -20.04
C PRO A 371 19.76 13.51 -19.64
N THR A 372 19.50 13.72 -18.35
CA THR A 372 18.17 13.97 -17.80
C THR A 372 18.17 15.16 -16.84
N ILE A 373 16.98 15.72 -16.62
CA ILE A 373 16.78 16.77 -15.61
C ILE A 373 16.86 16.15 -14.21
N LEU A 374 16.38 14.92 -14.05
CA LEU A 374 16.43 14.19 -12.78
C LEU A 374 17.87 14.01 -12.29
N ASN A 375 18.82 13.73 -13.19
CA ASN A 375 20.24 13.63 -12.81
C ASN A 375 20.83 14.96 -12.33
N THR A 376 20.46 16.07 -12.97
CA THR A 376 20.85 17.42 -12.52
C THR A 376 20.30 17.69 -11.13
N ILE A 377 19.00 17.46 -10.90
CA ILE A 377 18.37 17.61 -9.58
C ILE A 377 19.05 16.71 -8.54
N LEU A 378 19.29 15.44 -8.89
CA LEU A 378 19.96 14.47 -8.02
C LEU A 378 21.35 14.96 -7.59
N ASN A 379 22.14 15.53 -8.50
CA ASN A 379 23.46 16.07 -8.17
C ASN A 379 23.38 17.22 -7.15
N TYR A 380 22.43 18.14 -7.31
CA TYR A 380 22.24 19.25 -6.36
C TYR A 380 21.76 18.75 -4.99
N VAL A 381 20.82 17.80 -4.97
CA VAL A 381 20.35 17.19 -3.72
C VAL A 381 21.48 16.43 -3.01
N ALA A 382 22.25 15.62 -3.75
CA ALA A 382 23.40 14.91 -3.22
C ALA A 382 24.47 15.86 -2.65
N SER A 383 24.73 16.97 -3.33
CA SER A 383 25.66 18.01 -2.87
C SER A 383 25.17 18.72 -1.61
N ALA A 384 23.86 18.98 -1.50
CA ALA A 384 23.28 19.57 -0.29
C ALA A 384 23.35 18.61 0.92
N LEU A 385 23.25 17.30 0.66
CA LEU A 385 23.27 16.26 1.67
C LEU A 385 24.69 15.75 2.01
N SER A 386 25.72 16.10 1.24
CA SER A 386 27.07 15.51 1.36
C SER A 386 27.72 15.70 2.74
N ASN A 387 27.33 16.76 3.45
CA ASN A 387 27.86 17.11 4.77
C ASN A 387 26.95 16.66 5.92
N MET A 388 25.85 15.96 5.63
CA MET A 388 24.89 15.49 6.62
C MET A 388 25.20 14.05 7.02
N SER A 389 24.71 13.63 8.19
CA SER A 389 24.91 12.26 8.66
C SER A 389 24.16 11.27 7.78
N ALA A 390 24.71 10.08 7.58
CA ALA A 390 24.04 9.02 6.81
C ALA A 390 22.65 8.68 7.35
N ALA A 391 22.45 8.78 8.67
CA ALA A 391 21.14 8.58 9.30
C ALA A 391 20.12 9.65 8.90
N PHE A 392 20.56 10.91 8.77
CA PHE A 392 19.70 12.00 8.31
C PHE A 392 19.39 11.86 6.81
N CYS A 393 20.40 11.56 5.99
CA CYS A 393 20.22 11.36 4.55
C CYS A 393 19.36 10.14 4.21
N ALA A 394 19.26 9.15 5.10
CA ALA A 394 18.35 8.01 4.94
C ALA A 394 16.90 8.34 5.30
N TRP A 395 16.65 9.47 5.99
CA TRP A 395 15.35 9.86 6.50
C TRP A 395 14.66 10.93 5.64
N VAL A 396 15.43 11.86 5.07
CA VAL A 396 14.97 12.91 4.13
C VAL A 396 15.08 12.42 2.71
#